data_AF-A0A0S8AU08-F1
#
_entry.id   AF-A0A0S8AU08-F1
#
_cell.length_a   1.000
_cell.length_b   1.000
_cell.length_c   1.000
_cell.angle_alpha   90.00
_cell.angle_beta   90.00
_cell.angle_gamma   90.00
#
_symmetry.space_group_name_H-M   'P 1'
#
loop_
_entity.id
_entity.type
_entity.pdbx_description
1 polymer ?
#
loop_
_entity_poly.entity_id
_entity_poly.type
_entity_poly.pdbx_seq_one_letter_code
_entity_poly.pdbx_strand_id
1 'polypeptide(L)' 'MSDMRLTTVEGGEAILKETTVEAFRSSLRGELLARGDDGYASARKIWNGQITRKPGLIARCTGEADVMSAV' A
#
# COMPACT_ATOMS: atom_id res chain seq x y z
N MET A 1 -15.56 -12.00 5.02
CA MET A 1 -14.89 -11.47 3.81
C MET A 1 -14.88 -9.97 3.97
N SER A 2 -13.82 -9.40 4.54
CA SER A 2 -13.78 -7.99 4.92
C SER A 2 -13.21 -7.16 3.77
N ASP A 3 -13.87 -6.07 3.41
CA ASP A 3 -13.38 -5.17 2.37
C ASP A 3 -12.50 -4.08 3.00
N MET A 4 -11.42 -3.71 2.30
CA MET A 4 -10.48 -2.69 2.74
C MET A 4 -10.84 -1.34 2.13
N ARG A 5 -11.06 -0.34 3.00
CA ARG A 5 -11.40 1.04 2.61
C ARG A 5 -10.15 1.91 2.55
N LEU A 6 -9.90 2.51 1.39
CA LEU A 6 -8.74 3.35 1.13
C LEU A 6 -9.14 4.75 0.67
N THR A 7 -8.31 5.73 1.01
CA THR A 7 -8.44 7.10 0.48
C THR A 7 -7.65 7.22 -0.81
N THR A 8 -8.29 7.66 -1.88
CA THR A 8 -7.64 7.92 -3.17
C THR A 8 -6.91 9.26 -3.15
N VAL A 9 -6.01 9.48 -4.12
CA VAL A 9 -5.28 10.75 -4.26
C VAL A 9 -6.20 11.94 -4.53
N GLU A 10 -7.37 11.69 -5.11
CA GLU A 10 -8.41 12.70 -5.38
C GLU A 10 -9.26 13.02 -4.14
N GLY A 11 -9.03 12.32 -3.01
CA GLY A 11 -9.81 12.49 -1.79
C GLY A 11 -11.08 11.65 -1.71
N GLY A 12 -11.34 10.79 -2.70
CA GLY A 12 -12.44 9.83 -2.70
C GLY A 12 -12.14 8.60 -1.83
N GLU A 13 -13.17 7.78 -1.61
CA GLU A 13 -13.04 6.47 -0.95
C GLU A 13 -13.10 5.36 -2.01
N ALA A 14 -12.12 4.47 -1.98
CA ALA A 14 -12.08 3.26 -2.79
C ALA A 14 -12.21 2.04 -1.88
N ILE A 15 -12.97 1.05 -2.34
CA ILE A 15 -13.13 -0.24 -1.66
C ILE A 15 -12.35 -1.27 -2.45
N LEU A 16 -11.39 -1.92 -1.80
CA LEU A 16 -10.66 -3.06 -2.35
C LEU A 16 -11.08 -4.33 -1.62
N LYS A 17 -11.24 -5.42 -2.38
CA LYS A 17 -11.47 -6.75 -1.80
C LYS A 17 -10.17 -7.29 -1.23
N GLU A 18 -10.24 -7.98 -0.09
CA GLU A 18 -9.06 -8.61 0.53
C GLU A 18 -8.33 -9.54 -0.46
N THR A 19 -9.08 -10.34 -1.22
CA THR A 19 -8.50 -11.26 -2.21
C THR A 19 -7.72 -10.55 -3.31
N THR A 20 -8.12 -9.34 -3.68
CA THR A 20 -7.37 -8.51 -4.64
C THR A 20 -6.06 -8.02 -4.03
N VAL A 21 -6.08 -7.62 -2.76
CA VAL A 21 -4.88 -7.18 -2.02
C VAL A 21 -3.91 -8.34 -1.81
N GLU A 22 -4.41 -9.53 -1.45
CA GLU A 22 -3.61 -10.75 -1.31
C GLU A 22 -3.00 -11.21 -2.64
N ALA A 23 -3.77 -11.16 -3.73
CA ALA A 23 -3.27 -11.47 -5.06
C ALA A 23 -2.17 -10.50 -5.48
N PHE A 24 -2.36 -9.20 -5.21
CA PHE A 24 -1.35 -8.18 -5.48
C PHE A 24 -0.10 -8.37 -4.61
N ARG A 25 -0.26 -8.67 -3.32
CA ARG A 25 0.87 -9.01 -2.42
C ARG A 25 1.67 -10.19 -2.99
N SER A 26 0.98 -11.20 -3.52
CA SER A 26 1.59 -12.41 -4.07
C SER A 26 2.26 -12.19 -5.44
N SER A 27 1.86 -11.16 -6.20
CA SER A 27 2.48 -10.84 -7.48
C SER A 27 3.78 -10.05 -7.34
N LEU A 28 4.02 -9.43 -6.19
CA LEU A 28 5.24 -8.67 -5.89
C LEU A 28 6.35 -9.59 -5.39
N ARG A 29 7.58 -9.33 -5.83
CA ARG A 29 8.80 -9.87 -5.21
C ARG A 29 9.17 -9.10 -3.94
N GLY A 30 8.86 -7.80 -3.93
CA GLY A 30 9.01 -6.91 -2.79
C GLY A 30 7.86 -7.00 -1.77
N GLU A 31 7.89 -6.11 -0.79
CA GLU A 31 6.90 -6.09 0.30
C GLU A 31 5.68 -5.23 -0.04
N LEU A 32 4.49 -5.69 0.33
CA LEU A 32 3.30 -4.85 0.43
C LEU A 32 3.00 -4.62 1.91
N LEU A 33 2.90 -3.37 2.35
CA LEU A 33 2.60 -3.03 3.74
C LEU A 33 1.22 -2.37 3.85
N ALA A 34 0.34 -2.96 4.65
CA ALA A 34 -0.95 -2.41 5.07
C ALA A 34 -0.86 -1.75 6.45
N ARG A 35 -1.91 -1.00 6.85
CA ARG A 35 -1.91 -0.20 8.10
C ARG A 35 -1.65 -0.98 9.39
N GLY A 36 -1.90 -2.29 9.39
CA GLY A 36 -1.65 -3.18 10.53
C GLY A 36 -0.30 -3.90 10.49
N ASP A 37 0.45 -3.78 9.39
CA ASP A 37 1.68 -4.53 9.20
C ASP A 37 2.85 -3.90 9.97
N ASP A 38 3.71 -4.77 10.49
CA ASP A 38 4.99 -4.36 11.05
C ASP A 38 5.80 -3.61 10.00
N GLY A 39 6.36 -2.46 10.39
CA GLY A 39 7.11 -1.59 9.47
C GLY A 39 6.28 -0.61 8.66
N TYR A 40 4.94 -0.67 8.63
CA TYR A 40 4.12 0.34 7.94
C TYR A 40 4.35 1.75 8.51
N ALA A 41 4.42 1.85 9.85
CA ALA A 41 4.59 3.13 10.54
C ALA A 41 5.94 3.80 10.26
N SER A 42 7.00 3.02 10.02
CA SER A 42 8.30 3.54 9.61
C SER A 42 8.34 3.83 8.11
N ALA A 43 7.82 2.93 7.28
CA ALA A 43 7.83 3.04 5.82
C ALA A 43 7.08 4.28 5.29
N ARG A 44 6.02 4.73 5.98
CA ARG A 44 5.26 5.94 5.57
C ARG A 44 5.95 7.27 5.88
N LYS A 45 7.06 7.27 6.63
CA LYS A 45 7.75 8.50 7.04
C LYS A 45 8.58 9.03 5.86
N ILE A 46 8.41 10.31 5.58
CA ILE A 46 9.25 11.03 4.62
C ILE A 46 10.12 12.04 5.35
N TRP A 47 11.13 12.57 4.66
CA TRP A 47 12.08 13.53 5.23
C TRP A 47 11.40 14.75 5.85
N ASN A 48 10.36 15.29 5.20
CA ASN A 48 9.58 16.38 5.77
C ASN A 48 8.59 15.83 6.83
N GLY A 49 9.04 15.86 8.09
CA GLY A 49 8.26 15.37 9.24
C GLY A 49 6.95 16.13 9.50
N GLN A 50 6.75 17.31 8.92
CA GLN A 50 5.46 18.01 9.02
C GLN A 50 4.37 17.33 8.18
N ILE A 51 4.75 16.53 7.18
CA ILE A 51 3.80 15.80 6.33
C ILE A 51 3.60 14.40 6.90
N THR A 52 2.44 14.20 7.53
CA THR A 52 2.04 12.89 8.07
C THR A 52 0.80 12.39 7.32
N ARG A 53 1.03 11.61 6.25
CA ARG A 53 -0.05 10.90 5.54
C ARG A 53 -0.16 9.45 6.01
N LYS A 54 -1.33 8.85 5.74
CA LYS A 54 -1.64 7.44 6.05
C LYS A 54 -2.10 6.74 4.76
N PRO A 55 -1.19 6.32 3.87
CA PRO A 55 -1.56 5.55 2.68
C PRO A 55 -2.34 4.28 3.03
N GLY A 56 -3.18 3.80 2.11
CA GLY A 56 -3.88 2.53 2.29
C GLY A 56 -2.93 1.33 2.28
N LEU A 57 -2.03 1.34 1.31
CA LEU A 57 -1.01 0.33 1.05
C LEU A 57 0.30 1.03 0.71
N ILE A 58 1.43 0.37 0.97
CA ILE A 58 2.77 0.80 0.54
C ILE A 58 3.43 -0.39 -0.16
N ALA A 59 3.66 -0.27 -1.47
CA ALA A 59 4.42 -1.26 -2.24
C ALA A 59 5.91 -0.88 -2.24
N ARG A 60 6.75 -1.74 -1.65
CA ARG A 60 8.22 -1.61 -1.63
C ARG A 60 8.81 -2.47 -2.74
N CYS A 61 8.79 -1.93 -3.96
CA CYS A 61 9.27 -2.61 -5.14
C CYS A 61 10.78 -2.91 -5.06
N THR A 62 11.17 -4.10 -5.52
CA THR A 62 12.57 -4.56 -5.59
C THR A 62 13.14 -4.54 -7.00
N GLY A 63 12.30 -4.32 -8.02
CA GLY A 63 12.70 -4.21 -9.42
C GLY A 63 11.55 -3.75 -10.31
N GLU A 64 11.82 -3.65 -11.61
CA GLU A 64 10.86 -3.20 -12.63
C GLU A 64 9.56 -4.01 -12.69
N ALA A 65 9.63 -5.33 -12.50
CA ALA A 65 8.45 -6.20 -12.49
C ALA A 65 7.46 -5.85 -11.37
N ASP A 66 7.97 -5.48 -10.20
CA ASP A 66 7.14 -5.03 -9.07
C ASP A 66 6.49 -3.69 -9.38
N VAL A 67 7.24 -2.76 -9.99
CA VAL A 67 6.71 -1.46 -10.40
C VAL A 67 5.61 -1.64 -11.45
N MET A 68 5.82 -2.48 -12.46
CA MET A 68 4.82 -2.78 -13.49
C MET A 68 3.54 -3.40 -12.90
N SER A 69 3.66 -4.23 -11.87
CA SER A 69 2.51 -4.82 -11.21
C SER A 69 1.73 -3.82 -10.34
N ALA A 70 2.36 -2.71 -9.94
CA ALA A 70 1.82 -1.75 -8.99
C ALA A 70 1.11 -0.53 -9.62
N VAL A 71 1.18 -0.36 -10.95
CA VAL A 71 0.66 0.82 -11.69
C VAL A 71 -0.59 0.54 -12.51
#